data_AF-A0A1W1Z005-F1
#
_entry.id   AF-A0A1W1Z005-F1
#
_cell.length_a   1.000
_cell.length_b   1.000
_cell.length_c   1.000
_cell.angle_alpha   90.00
_cell.angle_beta   90.00
_cell.angle_gamma   90.00
#
_symmetry.space_group_name_H-M   'P 1'
#
loop_
_entity.id
_entity.type
_entity.pdbx_description
1 polymer ?
#
loop_
_entity_poly.entity_id
_entity_poly.type
_entity_poly.pdbx_seq_one_letter_code
_entity_poly.pdbx_strand_id
1 'polypeptide(L)' 'MSFFDEDKPKKPATHELGSDLTFLSADELQARITLLKYEIERLQAEVERKNSGRQAAENMFRSKM' A
#
# COMPACT_ATOMS: atom_id res chain seq x y z
N MET A 1 11.84 -20.87 -1.45
CA MET A 1 10.62 -20.20 -1.94
C MET A 1 10.59 -18.82 -1.30
N SER A 2 10.53 -17.66 -1.95
CA SER A 2 10.66 -17.22 -3.33
C SER A 2 11.22 -15.79 -3.21
N PHE A 3 12.37 -15.51 -3.83
CA PHE A 3 13.08 -14.21 -3.77
C PHE A 3 12.63 -13.24 -4.89
N PHE A 4 11.45 -13.46 -5.49
CA PHE A 4 11.08 -12.91 -6.81
C PHE A 4 10.01 -11.80 -6.79
N ASP A 5 9.97 -10.92 -5.80
CA ASP A 5 9.03 -9.77 -5.89
C ASP A 5 9.62 -8.40 -5.49
N GLU A 6 10.94 -8.28 -5.36
CA GLU A 6 11.58 -7.00 -4.98
C GLU A 6 12.17 -6.19 -6.16
N ASP A 7 12.22 -6.75 -7.38
CA ASP A 7 12.87 -6.13 -8.55
C ASP A 7 11.90 -5.70 -9.67
N LYS A 8 10.68 -5.28 -9.32
CA LYS A 8 9.87 -4.52 -10.28
C LYS A 8 10.35 -3.07 -10.23
N PRO A 9 10.76 -2.46 -11.36
CA PRO A 9 11.01 -1.02 -11.39
C PRO A 9 9.73 -0.35 -10.87
N LYS A 10 9.83 0.28 -9.69
CA LYS A 10 8.74 1.10 -9.16
C LYS A 10 8.52 2.16 -10.22
N LYS A 11 7.45 2.00 -11.00
CA LYS A 11 7.04 3.00 -11.98
C LYS A 11 7.11 4.35 -11.26
N PRO A 12 7.80 5.35 -11.83
CA PRO A 12 7.88 6.66 -11.19
C PRO A 12 6.45 7.06 -10.81
N ALA A 13 6.26 7.49 -9.56
CA ALA A 13 4.93 7.79 -9.06
C ALA A 13 4.32 8.83 -10.01
N THR A 14 3.24 8.45 -10.71
CA THR A 14 2.53 9.32 -11.66
C THR A 14 2.00 10.59 -10.98
N HIS A 15 2.05 10.64 -9.65
CA HIS A 15 1.54 11.71 -8.80
C HIS A 15 2.42 11.87 -7.54
N GLU A 16 2.68 13.12 -7.16
CA GLU A 16 3.35 13.52 -5.92
C GLU A 16 2.32 14.07 -4.91
N LEU A 17 2.37 13.60 -3.66
CA LEU A 17 1.47 14.04 -2.60
C LEU A 17 1.70 15.52 -2.28
N GLY A 18 0.61 16.30 -2.25
CA GLY A 18 0.68 17.73 -2.00
C GLY A 18 1.17 18.57 -3.18
N SER A 19 1.29 17.98 -4.38
CA SER A 19 1.61 18.73 -5.60
C SER A 19 0.60 19.84 -5.89
N ASP A 20 1.05 20.94 -6.47
CA ASP A 20 0.16 22.00 -6.98
C ASP A 20 -0.85 21.42 -8.00
N LEU A 21 -2.10 21.86 -7.89
CA LEU A 21 -3.23 21.41 -8.69
C LEU A 21 -3.70 22.47 -9.69
N THR A 22 -3.11 23.67 -9.69
CA THR A 22 -3.57 24.84 -10.45
C THR A 22 -3.75 24.57 -11.95
N PHE A 23 -2.91 23.72 -12.53
CA PHE A 23 -2.94 23.40 -13.97
C PHE A 23 -3.59 22.04 -14.30
N LEU A 24 -4.24 21.39 -13.34
CA LEU A 24 -4.88 20.09 -13.55
C LEU A 24 -6.36 20.23 -13.85
N SER A 25 -6.83 19.48 -14.85
CA SER A 25 -8.24 19.32 -15.15
C SER A 25 -8.95 18.42 -14.13
N ALA A 26 -10.28 18.50 -14.09
CA ALA A 26 -11.11 17.64 -13.24
C ALA A 26 -10.91 16.14 -13.54
N ASP A 27 -10.77 15.77 -14.81
CA ASP A 27 -10.57 14.38 -15.22
C ASP A 27 -9.19 13.86 -14.77
N GLU A 28 -8.14 14.69 -14.85
CA GLU A 28 -6.82 14.34 -14.33
C GLU A 28 -6.82 14.16 -12.81
N LEU A 29 -7.52 15.05 -12.08
CA LEU A 29 -7.70 14.90 -10.64
C LEU A 29 -8.45 13.61 -10.30
N GLN A 30 -9.50 13.27 -11.07
CA GLN A 30 -10.27 12.06 -10.87
C GLN A 30 -9.42 10.80 -11.12
N ALA A 31 -8.59 10.80 -12.17
CA ALA A 31 -7.66 9.71 -12.46
C ALA A 31 -6.64 9.52 -11.31
N ARG A 32 -6.07 10.62 -10.80
CA ARG A 32 -5.15 10.59 -9.65
C ARG A 32 -5.81 10.05 -8.39
N ILE A 33 -7.03 10.50 -8.08
CA ILE A 33 -7.81 10.00 -6.93
C ILE A 33 -8.01 8.48 -7.03
N THR A 34 -8.36 7.97 -8.20
CA THR A 34 -8.56 6.53 -8.41
C THR A 34 -7.27 5.74 -8.13
N LEU A 35 -6.11 6.22 -8.61
CA LEU A 35 -4.82 5.58 -8.34
C LEU A 35 -4.48 5.58 -6.84
N LEU A 36 -4.71 6.70 -6.15
CA LEU A 36 -4.46 6.80 -4.71
C LEU A 36 -5.36 5.89 -3.89
N LYS A 37 -6.64 5.75 -4.25
CA LYS A 37 -7.57 4.83 -3.58
C LYS A 37 -7.11 3.38 -3.70
N TYR A 38 -6.68 2.97 -4.89
CA TYR A 38 -6.12 1.63 -5.09
C TYR A 38 -4.87 1.40 -4.21
N GLU A 39 -3.98 2.38 -4.12
CA GLU A 39 -2.80 2.25 -3.25
C GLU A 39 -3.19 2.20 -1.76
N ILE A 40 -4.20 2.95 -1.32
CA ILE A 40 -4.74 2.86 0.05
C ILE A 40 -5.24 1.45 0.34
N GLU A 41 -6.03 0.85 -0.55
CA GLU A 41 -6.55 -0.52 -0.39
C GLU A 41 -5.42 -1.53 -0.28
N ARG A 42 -4.39 -1.41 -1.14
CA ARG A 42 -3.19 -2.26 -1.09
C ARG A 42 -2.47 -2.15 0.24
N LEU A 43 -2.28 -0.92 0.74
CA LEU A 43 -1.61 -0.68 2.02
C LEU A 43 -2.42 -1.22 3.20
N GLN A 44 -3.75 -1.06 3.19
CA GLN A 44 -4.64 -1.61 4.19
C GLN A 44 -4.56 -3.15 4.24
N ALA A 45 -4.61 -3.81 3.08
CA ALA A 45 -4.46 -5.27 2.99
C ALA A 45 -3.11 -5.75 3.55
N GLU A 46 -2.03 -5.01 3.30
CA GLU A 46 -0.71 -5.32 3.85
C GLU A 46 -0.66 -5.15 5.37
N VAL A 47 -1.29 -4.10 5.91
CA VAL A 47 -1.41 -3.88 7.36
C VAL A 47 -2.16 -5.03 8.03
N GLU A 48 -3.28 -5.47 7.45
CA GLU A 48 -4.05 -6.61 7.95
C GLU A 48 -3.23 -7.91 7.95
N ARG A 49 -2.49 -8.16 6.87
CA ARG A 49 -1.58 -9.31 6.76
C ARG A 49 -0.50 -9.29 7.83
N LYS A 50 0.12 -8.13 8.08
CA LYS A 50 1.16 -7.99 9.12
C LYS A 50 0.57 -8.14 10.53
N ASN A 51 -0.61 -7.58 10.79
CA ASN A 51 -1.27 -7.67 12.09
C ASN A 51 -1.72 -9.10 12.43
N SER A 52 -2.28 -9.83 11.46
CA SER A 52 -2.64 -11.23 11.65
C SER A 52 -1.41 -12.10 11.94
N GLY A 53 -0.29 -11.87 11.24
CA GLY A 53 0.99 -12.53 11.56
C GLY A 53 1.48 -12.23 12.98
N ARG A 54 1.37 -10.97 13.43
CA ARG A 54 1.72 -10.56 14.80
C ARG A 54 0.87 -11.27 15.85
N GLN A 55 -0.45 -11.30 15.66
CA GLN A 55 -1.38 -11.96 16.59
C GLN A 55 -1.16 -13.48 16.66
N ALA A 56 -0.93 -14.13 15.51
CA ALA A 56 -0.62 -15.55 15.47
C ALA A 56 0.66 -15.88 16.25
N ALA A 57 1.71 -15.07 16.09
CA ALA A 57 2.94 -15.22 16.86
C ALA A 57 2.70 -15.02 18.37
N GLU A 58 1.99 -13.95 18.77
CA GLU A 58 1.68 -13.67 20.17
C GLU A 58 0.90 -14.81 20.86
N ASN A 59 -0.06 -15.41 20.16
CA ASN A 59 -0.83 -16.54 20.70
C ASN A 59 0.04 -17.81 20.87
N MET A 60 0.97 -18.06 19.95
CA MET A 60 1.93 -19.18 20.09
C MET A 60 2.88 -18.99 21.27
N PHE A 61 3.33 -17.76 21.54
CA PHE A 61 4.17 -17.47 22.70
C PHE A 61 3.42 -17.61 24.04
N ARG A 62 2.14 -17.19 24.10
CA ARG A 62 1.31 -17.33 25.30
C ARG A 62 0.93 -18.78 25.60
N SER A 63 0.71 -19.61 24.58
CA SER A 63 0.36 -21.03 24.77
C SER A 63 1.54 -21.91 25.24
N LYS A 64 2.76 -21.35 25.29
CA LYS A 64 3.99 -22.06 25.70
C LYS A 64 4.44 -21.71 27.12
N MET A 65 3.74 -20.79 27.79
CA MET A 65 3.98 -20.35 29.17
C MET A 65 2.89 -20.89 30.08
#